data_AF-A0A3P7K3X0-F1
#
_entry.id   AF-A0A3P7K3X0-F1
#
_cell.length_a   1.000
_cell.length_b   1.000
_cell.length_c   1.000
_cell.angle_alpha   90.00
_cell.angle_beta   90.00
_cell.angle_gamma   90.00
#
_symmetry.space_group_name_H-M   'P 1'
#
loop_
_entity.id
_entity.type
_entity.pdbx_description
1 polymer ?
#
loop_
_entity_poly.entity_id
_entity_poly.type
_entity_poly.pdbx_seq_one_letter_code
_entity_poly.pdbx_strand_id
1 'polypeptide(L)'
;MQAAKKLASKKLIDVALLNVRRRFLDLTTRQFAPESFEFDTVQYRSKRIFDGTVTGGKNARALLALEAFQALNPEADTAEIHKMAEFASVLEMVGAIKNSPSLFKRSQLSNMSIFLEELTNI
;
A
#
# COMPACT_ATOMS: atom_id res chain seq x y z
N MET A 1 -16.14 -11.76 -20.77
CA MET A 1 -15.41 -10.48 -20.58
C MET A 1 -15.16 -10.12 -19.11
N GLN A 2 -16.10 -10.36 -18.18
CA GLN A 2 -15.98 -9.94 -16.77
C GLN A 2 -14.81 -10.59 -16.00
N ALA A 3 -14.53 -11.88 -16.25
CA ALA A 3 -13.41 -12.58 -15.62
C ALA A 3 -12.02 -12.02 -16.03
N ALA A 4 -11.88 -11.57 -17.28
CA ALA A 4 -10.64 -10.98 -17.79
C ALA A 4 -10.39 -9.60 -17.17
N LYS A 5 -11.44 -8.77 -17.03
CA LYS A 5 -11.36 -7.48 -16.32
C LYS A 5 -10.95 -7.67 -14.86
N LYS A 6 -11.57 -8.62 -14.15
CA LYS A 6 -11.22 -8.95 -12.77
C LYS A 6 -9.77 -9.43 -12.61
N LEU A 7 -9.28 -10.24 -13.55
CA LEU A 7 -7.89 -10.69 -13.56
C LEU A 7 -6.91 -9.53 -13.82
N ALA A 8 -7.25 -8.61 -14.72
CA ALA A 8 -6.45 -7.43 -14.99
C ALA A 8 -6.38 -6.49 -13.77
N SER A 9 -7.52 -6.19 -13.13
CA SER A 9 -7.56 -5.39 -11.90
C SER A 9 -6.75 -6.03 -10.78
N LYS A 10 -6.82 -7.36 -10.63
CA LYS A 10 -6.00 -8.07 -9.64
C LYS A 10 -4.50 -7.88 -9.88
N LYS A 11 -4.03 -8.07 -11.12
CA LYS A 11 -2.62 -7.86 -11.47
C LYS A 11 -2.18 -6.43 -11.21
N LEU A 12 -3.03 -5.46 -11.52
CA LEU A 12 -2.75 -4.05 -11.27
C LEU A 12 -2.59 -3.76 -9.77
N ILE A 13 -3.48 -4.30 -8.93
CA ILE A 13 -3.36 -4.20 -7.47
C ILE A 13 -2.09 -4.88 -6.95
N ASP A 14 -1.73 -6.05 -7.48
CA ASP A 14 -0.50 -6.74 -7.05
C ASP A 14 0.75 -5.88 -7.34
N VAL A 15 0.80 -5.20 -8.49
CA VAL A 15 1.88 -4.25 -8.81
C VAL A 15 1.82 -3.01 -7.92
N ALA A 16 0.64 -2.43 -7.72
CA ALA A 16 0.45 -1.26 -6.89
C ALA A 16 0.86 -1.52 -5.42
N LEU A 17 0.60 -2.70 -4.88
CA LEU A 17 1.06 -3.12 -3.55
C LEU A 17 2.59 -3.15 -3.43
N LEU A 18 3.32 -3.50 -4.50
CA LEU A 18 4.78 -3.44 -4.50
C LEU A 18 5.28 -1.99 -4.40
N ASN A 19 4.61 -1.05 -5.07
CA ASN A 19 4.94 0.38 -5.00
C ASN A 19 4.62 0.95 -3.61
N VAL A 20 3.46 0.63 -3.05
CA VAL A 20 3.06 0.99 -1.68
C VAL A 20 4.08 0.48 -0.67
N ARG A 21 4.52 -0.78 -0.79
CA ARG A 21 5.58 -1.36 0.05
C ARG A 21 6.88 -0.58 -0.06
N ARG A 22 7.34 -0.26 -1.28
CA ARG A 22 8.59 0.48 -1.50
C ARG A 22 8.54 1.84 -0.79
N ARG A 23 7.45 2.59 -0.98
CA ARG A 23 7.26 3.90 -0.33
C ARG A 23 7.16 3.78 1.19
N PHE A 24 6.44 2.79 1.70
CA PHE A 24 6.40 2.54 3.14
C PHE A 24 7.79 2.33 3.74
N LEU A 25 8.63 1.51 3.09
CA LEU A 25 10.00 1.26 3.55
C LEU A 25 10.88 2.51 3.48
N ASP A 26 10.76 3.28 2.40
CA ASP A 26 11.47 4.55 2.26
C ASP A 26 11.12 5.51 3.41
N LEU A 27 9.82 5.71 3.68
CA LEU A 27 9.39 6.61 4.75
C LEU A 27 9.79 6.18 6.14
N THR A 28 9.79 4.88 6.44
CA THR A 28 10.22 4.43 7.76
C THR A 28 11.73 4.53 7.95
N THR A 29 12.50 4.57 6.87
CA THR A 29 13.97 4.53 6.91
C THR A 29 14.66 5.85 6.60
N ARG A 30 14.00 6.80 5.93
CA ARG A 30 14.59 8.07 5.44
C ARG A 30 15.25 8.95 6.50
N GLN A 31 14.88 8.77 7.77
CA GLN A 31 15.44 9.52 8.89
C GLN A 31 16.77 8.96 9.40
N PHE A 32 17.20 7.79 8.91
CA PHE A 32 18.44 7.11 9.27
C PHE A 32 19.43 7.16 8.11
N ALA A 33 20.74 7.16 8.42
CA ALA A 33 21.75 7.14 7.37
C ALA A 33 21.75 5.78 6.64
N PRO A 34 21.86 5.73 5.29
CA PRO A 34 21.70 4.50 4.48
C PRO A 34 22.65 3.32 4.78
N GLU A 35 23.63 3.49 5.67
CA GLU A 35 24.59 2.46 6.09
C GLU A 35 24.64 2.30 7.62
N SER A 36 23.68 2.89 8.33
CA SER A 36 23.60 2.79 9.78
C SER A 36 22.90 1.51 10.22
N PHE A 37 23.29 1.02 11.39
CA PHE A 37 22.64 -0.15 12.01
C PHE A 37 21.12 0.08 12.21
N GLU A 38 20.72 1.30 12.52
CA GLU A 38 19.32 1.69 12.68
C GLU A 38 18.55 1.61 11.36
N PHE A 39 19.15 2.05 10.25
CA PHE A 39 18.56 1.95 8.92
C PHE A 39 18.26 0.48 8.59
N ASP A 40 19.25 -0.39 8.68
CA ASP A 40 19.11 -1.83 8.39
C ASP A 40 18.06 -2.48 9.30
N THR A 41 18.10 -2.16 10.59
CA THR A 41 17.17 -2.71 11.59
C THR A 41 15.73 -2.30 11.29
N VAL A 42 15.49 -1.02 10.98
CA VAL A 42 14.15 -0.52 10.69
C VAL A 42 13.66 -1.03 9.35
N GLN A 43 14.51 -1.04 8.32
CA GLN A 43 14.18 -1.58 7.01
C GLN A 43 13.75 -3.05 7.10
N TYR A 44 14.54 -3.88 7.77
CA TYR A 44 14.24 -5.30 7.95
C TYR A 44 12.93 -5.53 8.71
N ARG A 45 12.72 -4.82 9.83
CA ARG A 45 11.51 -4.97 10.66
C ARG A 45 10.26 -4.48 9.93
N SER A 46 10.30 -3.30 9.32
CA SER A 46 9.18 -2.74 8.58
C SER A 46 8.82 -3.63 7.38
N LYS A 47 9.81 -4.15 6.65
CA LYS A 47 9.57 -5.10 5.55
C LYS A 47 8.89 -6.36 6.05
N ARG A 48 9.37 -6.96 7.14
CA ARG A 48 8.78 -8.16 7.72
C ARG A 48 7.34 -7.94 8.17
N ILE A 49 7.04 -6.79 8.79
CA ILE A 49 5.68 -6.43 9.20
C ILE A 49 4.78 -6.28 7.97
N PHE A 50 5.22 -5.53 6.96
CA PHE A 50 4.44 -5.34 5.73
C PHE A 50 4.15 -6.67 5.04
N ASP A 51 5.19 -7.46 4.78
CA ASP A 51 5.07 -8.76 4.10
C ASP A 51 4.16 -9.70 4.91
N GLY A 52 4.30 -9.72 6.23
CA GLY A 52 3.53 -10.62 7.10
C GLY A 52 2.08 -10.22 7.36
N THR A 53 1.69 -8.96 7.09
CA THR A 53 0.36 -8.44 7.47
C THR A 53 -0.46 -7.91 6.30
N VAL A 54 0.19 -7.33 5.29
CA VAL A 54 -0.48 -6.69 4.16
C VAL A 54 -0.57 -7.64 2.96
N THR A 55 0.42 -8.51 2.76
CA THR A 55 0.48 -9.41 1.61
C THR A 55 -0.22 -10.76 1.87
N GLY A 56 -0.50 -11.53 0.81
CA GLY A 56 -1.12 -12.87 0.91
C GLY A 56 -2.65 -12.87 1.04
N GLY A 57 -3.27 -11.68 1.09
CA GLY A 57 -4.72 -11.52 1.09
C GLY A 57 -5.38 -11.64 -0.28
N LYS A 58 -6.72 -11.57 -0.29
CA LYS A 58 -7.52 -11.50 -1.53
C LYS A 58 -7.53 -10.09 -2.15
N ASN A 59 -6.90 -9.11 -1.49
CA ASN A 59 -6.89 -7.69 -1.87
C ASN A 59 -8.31 -7.13 -2.12
N ALA A 60 -9.29 -7.59 -1.33
CA ALA A 60 -10.70 -7.37 -1.60
C ALA A 60 -11.11 -5.90 -1.44
N ARG A 61 -10.50 -5.15 -0.52
CA ARG A 61 -10.78 -3.71 -0.34
C ARG A 61 -10.22 -2.91 -1.49
N ALA A 62 -8.99 -3.22 -1.89
CA ALA A 62 -8.34 -2.57 -3.02
C ALA A 62 -9.08 -2.84 -4.33
N LEU A 63 -9.46 -4.10 -4.58
CA LEU A 63 -10.25 -4.48 -5.75
C LEU A 63 -11.60 -3.76 -5.78
N LEU A 64 -12.33 -3.76 -4.67
CA LEU A 64 -13.63 -3.09 -4.59
C LEU A 64 -13.51 -1.59 -4.86
N ALA A 65 -12.52 -0.91 -4.28
CA ALA A 65 -12.30 0.51 -4.49
C ALA A 65 -11.95 0.84 -5.95
N LEU A 66 -11.09 0.03 -6.58
CA LEU A 66 -10.72 0.21 -7.98
C LEU A 66 -11.89 -0.06 -8.93
N GLU A 67 -12.66 -1.13 -8.70
CA GLU A 67 -13.85 -1.46 -9.50
C GLU A 67 -14.93 -0.36 -9.37
N ALA A 68 -15.13 0.18 -8.16
CA ALA A 68 -16.03 1.30 -7.95
C ALA A 68 -15.57 2.56 -8.69
N PHE A 69 -14.27 2.88 -8.64
CA PHE A 69 -13.72 4.02 -9.37
C PHE A 69 -13.92 3.89 -10.87
N GLN A 70 -13.61 2.73 -11.45
CA GLN A 70 -13.79 2.47 -12.89
C GLN A 70 -15.25 2.52 -13.32
N ALA A 71 -16.18 2.11 -12.45
CA ALA A 71 -17.61 2.20 -12.72
C ALA A 71 -18.13 3.65 -12.71
N LEU A 72 -17.58 4.49 -11.82
CA LEU A 72 -17.94 5.90 -11.70
C LEU A 72 -17.24 6.79 -12.73
N ASN A 73 -16.07 6.37 -13.22
CA ASN A 73 -15.23 7.13 -14.15
C ASN A 73 -14.89 6.27 -15.38
N PRO A 74 -15.86 6.04 -16.28
CA PRO A 74 -15.66 5.16 -17.44
C PRO A 74 -14.60 5.69 -18.42
N GLU A 75 -14.38 6.99 -18.45
CA GLU A 75 -13.40 7.67 -19.32
C GLU A 75 -12.04 7.88 -18.64
N ALA A 76 -11.83 7.34 -17.44
CA ALA A 76 -10.57 7.49 -16.72
C ALA A 76 -9.41 6.92 -17.54
N ASP A 77 -8.34 7.69 -17.66
CA ASP A 77 -7.19 7.25 -18.42
C ASP A 77 -6.37 6.20 -17.65
N THR A 78 -5.35 5.66 -18.33
CA THR A 78 -4.49 4.63 -17.71
C THR A 78 -3.73 5.17 -16.50
N ALA A 79 -3.30 6.43 -16.52
CA ALA A 79 -2.55 7.02 -15.41
C ALA A 79 -3.45 7.18 -14.18
N GLU A 80 -4.69 7.63 -14.36
CA GLU A 80 -5.70 7.75 -13.30
C GLU A 80 -6.05 6.39 -12.69
N ILE A 81 -6.24 5.36 -13.52
CA ILE A 81 -6.52 3.99 -13.06
C ILE A 81 -5.34 3.44 -12.25
N HIS A 82 -4.10 3.67 -12.69
CA HIS A 82 -2.90 3.26 -11.97
C HIS A 82 -2.75 3.98 -10.63
N LYS A 83 -2.96 5.30 -10.63
CA LYS A 83 -2.94 6.12 -9.41
C LYS A 83 -4.01 5.65 -8.42
N MET A 84 -5.22 5.38 -8.90
CA MET A 84 -6.29 4.83 -8.07
C MET A 84 -5.95 3.44 -7.54
N ALA A 85 -5.30 2.58 -8.33
CA ALA A 85 -4.86 1.27 -7.86
C ALA A 85 -3.84 1.37 -6.71
N GLU A 86 -2.94 2.35 -6.76
CA GLU A 86 -2.03 2.66 -5.64
C GLU A 86 -2.80 3.12 -4.40
N PHE A 87 -3.72 4.09 -4.54
CA PHE A 87 -4.57 4.52 -3.42
C PHE A 87 -5.40 3.37 -2.84
N ALA A 88 -5.99 2.55 -3.69
CA ALA A 88 -6.79 1.40 -3.29
C ALA A 88 -5.93 0.38 -2.51
N SER A 89 -4.67 0.18 -2.91
CA SER A 89 -3.73 -0.74 -2.26
C SER A 89 -3.34 -0.30 -0.84
N VAL A 90 -3.38 1.01 -0.56
CA VAL A 90 -3.18 1.56 0.78
C VAL A 90 -4.27 1.11 1.75
N LEU A 91 -5.49 0.87 1.26
CA LEU A 91 -6.60 0.38 2.09
C LEU A 91 -6.31 -1.00 2.68
N GLU A 92 -5.54 -1.84 1.99
CA GLU A 92 -5.12 -3.14 2.54
C GLU A 92 -4.11 -2.97 3.67
N MET A 93 -3.21 -1.99 3.54
CA MET A 93 -2.29 -1.62 4.61
C MET A 93 -3.08 -1.15 5.84
N VAL A 94 -3.99 -0.17 5.68
CA VAL A 94 -4.87 0.34 6.76
C VAL A 94 -5.67 -0.80 7.42
N GLY A 95 -6.23 -1.70 6.63
CA GLY A 95 -6.94 -2.88 7.11
C GLY A 95 -6.05 -3.82 7.94
N ALA A 96 -4.81 -4.04 7.52
CA ALA A 96 -3.85 -4.89 8.22
C ALA A 96 -3.50 -4.34 9.61
N ILE A 97 -3.26 -3.03 9.74
CA ILE A 97 -2.95 -2.40 11.04
C ILE A 97 -4.11 -2.53 12.01
N LYS A 98 -5.34 -2.27 11.53
CA LYS A 98 -6.53 -2.39 12.38
C LYS A 98 -6.68 -3.81 12.95
N ASN A 99 -6.29 -4.82 12.17
CA ASN A 99 -6.37 -6.22 12.57
C ASN A 99 -5.14 -6.72 13.34
N SER A 100 -4.07 -5.94 13.42
CA SER A 100 -2.83 -6.33 14.10
C SER A 100 -2.13 -5.13 14.76
N PRO A 101 -2.80 -4.39 15.65
CA PRO A 101 -2.27 -3.15 16.23
C PRO A 101 -1.01 -3.37 17.08
N SER A 102 -0.85 -4.56 17.67
CA SER A 102 0.33 -4.92 18.47
C SER A 102 1.62 -5.05 17.66
N LEU A 103 1.53 -5.22 16.34
CA LEU A 103 2.68 -5.31 15.44
C LEU A 103 3.21 -3.93 15.02
N PHE A 104 2.42 -2.87 15.22
CA PHE A 104 2.80 -1.50 14.85
C PHE A 104 3.06 -0.66 16.11
N LYS A 105 4.33 -0.29 16.35
CA LYS A 105 4.68 0.64 17.42
C LYS A 105 4.13 2.04 17.11
N ARG A 106 3.91 2.85 18.16
CA ARG A 106 3.40 4.24 18.05
C ARG A 106 4.18 5.10 17.05
N SER A 107 5.51 4.94 16.99
CA SER A 107 6.39 5.63 16.03
C SER A 107 6.17 5.19 14.57
N GLN A 108 5.73 3.96 14.34
CA GLN A 108 5.39 3.47 13.00
C GLN A 108 4.00 3.95 12.58
N LEU A 109 3.07 4.11 13.54
CA LEU A 109 1.75 4.70 13.30
C LEU A 109 1.82 6.19 12.95
N SER A 110 2.73 6.95 13.56
CA SER A 110 2.96 8.36 13.22
C SER A 110 3.58 8.53 11.83
N ASN A 111 4.57 7.70 11.46
CA ASN A 111 5.15 7.71 10.11
C ASN A 111 4.13 7.31 9.04
N MET A 112 3.07 6.63 9.45
CA MET A 112 2.01 6.19 8.58
C MET A 112 0.88 7.22 8.43
N SER A 113 0.63 8.10 9.41
CA SER A 113 -0.22 9.27 9.13
C SER A 113 0.47 10.17 8.12
N ILE A 114 1.79 10.36 8.26
CA ILE A 114 2.63 11.04 7.26
C ILE A 114 2.55 10.32 5.91
N PHE A 115 2.62 8.98 5.87
CA PHE A 115 2.46 8.21 4.64
C PHE A 115 1.09 8.45 3.97
N LEU A 116 0.01 8.44 4.76
CA LEU A 116 -1.34 8.68 4.25
C LEU A 116 -1.52 10.12 3.75
N GLU A 117 -0.94 11.11 4.44
CA GLU A 117 -0.92 12.52 4.02
C GLU A 117 -0.09 12.73 2.74
N GLU A 118 1.10 12.14 2.66
CA GLU A 118 1.96 12.17 1.47
C GLU A 118 1.37 11.38 0.30
N LEU A 119 0.50 10.40 0.55
CA LEU A 119 -0.28 9.73 -0.48
C LEU A 119 -1.37 10.64 -1.04
N THR A 120 -2.11 11.35 -0.19
CA THR A 120 -3.18 12.26 -0.62
C THR A 120 -2.69 13.51 -1.35
N ASN A 121 -1.39 13.84 -1.26
CA ASN A 121 -0.77 14.96 -1.96
C ASN A 121 -0.22 14.61 -3.36
N ILE A 122 -0.50 13.40 -3.87
CA ILE A 122 -0.24 13.01 -5.27
C ILE A 122 -1.49 13.28 -6.08
#